data_AF-A0A5E4KTW4-F1
#
_entry.id   AF-A0A5E4KTW4-F1
#
_cell.length_a   1.000
_cell.length_b   1.000
_cell.length_c   1.000
_cell.angle_alpha   90.00
_cell.angle_beta   90.00
_cell.angle_gamma   90.00
#
_symmetry.space_group_name_H-M   'P 1'
#
loop_
_entity.id
_entity.type
_entity.pdbx_description
1 polymer ?
#
loop_
_entity_poly.entity_id
_entity_poly.type
_entity_poly.pdbx_seq_one_letter_code
_entity_poly.pdbx_strand_id
1 'polypeptide(L)'
;MKLNKCFKHAFNMVLHSKLRSWLTITGIVIGVAAVIAIVSIGDGMQQTLNAQLNALGGDIVTISPGFERGGGMFFMRGGGGGGGGSSAPQATTKAIVLGRSDLQALKGLPDIALIDTNIRGSVNISYLGKTGKVSVTGVDQKVWSQITTIAIKDGRMLDSADQNVIVIEGGLASSYFSQPIGINKMVTINGGSFRVVGILDDSGTAVYMPIQMAYQVIPDKTVDIYDTLVVKIKDQNQLDEVITKIQNKLMTARHVTQNKMDFSVTSRKEMQQARAATMSSMSNFLLAIAAVSLIVGSIGIANTMFTSVLEKTKEIGIMKAIGARNPDILLIFLFNAGFIGLVGGIIGIILGTMLSGFMPALMGGGLPMTRGGTIVTLNSIIMALSVSVIVGILAGLIPAYQASKLKPVDALRYE
;
A
#
# COMPACT_ATOMS: atom_id res chain seq x y z
N MET A 1 -22.73 38.16 -26.17
CA MET A 1 -21.48 38.03 -26.99
C MET A 1 -21.29 36.57 -27.42
N LYS A 2 -20.67 36.28 -28.59
CA LYS A 2 -20.31 34.90 -28.96
C LYS A 2 -19.21 34.37 -28.02
N LEU A 3 -19.34 33.14 -27.52
CA LEU A 3 -18.44 32.48 -26.55
C LEU A 3 -16.94 32.63 -26.91
N ASN A 4 -16.61 32.53 -28.21
CA ASN A 4 -15.25 32.66 -28.72
C ASN A 4 -14.60 34.03 -28.44
N LYS A 5 -15.39 35.11 -28.36
CA LYS A 5 -14.85 36.45 -28.05
C LYS A 5 -14.48 36.57 -26.58
N CYS A 6 -15.21 35.92 -25.67
CA CYS A 6 -14.89 35.90 -24.24
C CYS A 6 -13.57 35.16 -23.99
N PHE A 7 -13.36 34.02 -24.66
CA PHE A 7 -12.12 33.25 -24.56
C PHE A 7 -10.89 34.04 -25.04
N LYS A 8 -11.00 34.71 -26.19
CA LYS A 8 -9.91 35.51 -26.77
C LYS A 8 -9.54 36.71 -25.89
N HIS A 9 -10.54 37.34 -25.24
CA HIS A 9 -10.29 38.43 -24.29
C HIS A 9 -9.62 37.94 -23.01
N ALA A 10 -10.07 36.83 -22.42
CA ALA A 10 -9.46 36.26 -21.22
C ALA A 10 -7.98 35.92 -21.44
N PHE A 11 -7.64 35.32 -22.59
CA PHE A 11 -6.26 34.98 -22.94
C PHE A 11 -5.33 36.19 -22.97
N ASN A 12 -5.74 37.29 -23.63
CA ASN A 12 -4.95 38.52 -23.69
C ASN A 12 -4.78 39.19 -22.31
N MET A 13 -5.73 38.98 -21.40
CA MET A 13 -5.72 39.57 -20.06
C MET A 13 -4.65 38.94 -19.15
N VAL A 14 -4.41 37.63 -19.29
CA VAL A 14 -3.37 36.88 -18.54
C VAL A 14 -1.96 37.27 -19.02
N LEU A 15 -1.78 37.50 -20.32
CA LEU A 15 -0.48 37.83 -20.94
C LEU A 15 0.09 39.19 -20.54
N HIS A 16 -0.76 40.15 -20.14
CA HIS A 16 -0.32 41.51 -19.81
C HIS A 16 0.23 41.68 -18.38
N SER A 17 0.00 40.74 -17.45
CA SER A 17 0.44 40.82 -16.04
C SER A 17 1.37 39.65 -15.63
N LYS A 18 2.50 39.52 -16.35
CA LYS A 18 3.40 38.35 -16.31
C LYS A 18 3.81 37.88 -14.90
N LEU A 19 4.21 38.79 -14.00
CA LEU A 19 4.68 38.42 -12.65
C LEU A 19 3.56 37.95 -11.72
N ARG A 20 2.40 38.62 -11.75
CA ARG A 20 1.27 38.34 -10.85
C ARG A 20 0.51 37.09 -11.26
N SER A 21 0.30 36.91 -12.57
CA SER A 21 -0.25 35.68 -13.13
C SER A 21 0.67 34.50 -12.85
N TRP A 22 2.00 34.66 -12.95
CA TRP A 22 2.92 33.56 -12.66
C TRP A 22 2.91 33.14 -11.19
N LEU A 23 2.88 34.10 -10.25
CA LEU A 23 2.82 33.80 -8.81
C LEU A 23 1.54 33.05 -8.41
N THR A 24 0.40 33.42 -8.99
CA THR A 24 -0.89 32.77 -8.72
C THR A 24 -1.00 31.39 -9.36
N ILE A 25 -0.54 31.26 -10.60
CA ILE A 25 -0.49 29.97 -11.29
C ILE A 25 0.39 28.99 -10.50
N THR A 26 1.50 29.44 -9.90
CA THR A 26 2.40 28.58 -9.12
C THR A 26 1.70 27.92 -7.93
N GLY A 27 0.84 28.63 -7.21
CA GLY A 27 0.06 28.05 -6.11
C GLY A 27 -0.88 26.92 -6.56
N ILE A 28 -1.56 27.12 -7.69
CA ILE A 28 -2.42 26.09 -8.30
C ILE A 28 -1.59 24.91 -8.78
N VAL A 29 -0.47 25.19 -9.44
CA VAL A 29 0.44 24.19 -9.99
C VAL A 29 0.95 23.26 -8.89
N ILE A 30 1.42 23.81 -7.77
CA ILE A 30 1.90 23.03 -6.62
C ILE A 30 0.76 22.19 -6.04
N GLY A 31 -0.43 22.77 -5.84
CA GLY A 31 -1.59 22.06 -5.32
C GLY A 31 -2.03 20.90 -6.23
N VAL A 32 -2.15 21.14 -7.54
CA VAL A 32 -2.56 20.12 -8.51
C VAL A 32 -1.49 19.04 -8.68
N ALA A 33 -0.21 19.41 -8.71
CA ALA A 33 0.89 18.45 -8.75
C ALA A 33 0.87 17.53 -7.53
N ALA A 34 0.62 18.06 -6.33
CA ALA A 34 0.49 17.28 -5.10
C ALA A 34 -0.70 16.32 -5.17
N VAL A 35 -1.89 16.80 -5.61
CA VAL A 35 -3.07 15.94 -5.77
C VAL A 35 -2.78 14.77 -6.72
N ILE A 36 -2.14 15.03 -7.86
CA ILE A 36 -1.82 13.98 -8.83
C ILE A 36 -0.82 12.98 -8.28
N ALA A 37 0.22 13.45 -7.59
CA ALA A 37 1.18 12.57 -6.95
C ALA A 37 0.48 11.63 -5.96
N ILE A 38 -0.39 12.16 -5.10
CA ILE A 38 -1.11 11.38 -4.08
C ILE A 38 -2.07 10.37 -4.71
N VAL A 39 -2.87 10.80 -5.70
CA VAL A 39 -3.83 9.91 -6.38
C VAL A 39 -3.10 8.82 -7.15
N SER A 40 -2.01 9.15 -7.85
CA SER A 40 -1.23 8.15 -8.61
C SER A 40 -0.56 7.14 -7.68
N ILE A 41 -0.08 7.58 -6.51
CA ILE A 41 0.42 6.69 -5.46
C ILE A 41 -0.71 5.79 -4.94
N GLY A 42 -1.90 6.34 -4.70
CA GLY A 42 -3.08 5.58 -4.28
C GLY A 42 -3.48 4.48 -5.26
N ASP A 43 -3.61 4.83 -6.54
CA ASP A 43 -3.96 3.90 -7.63
C ASP A 43 -2.88 2.82 -7.81
N GLY A 44 -1.60 3.21 -7.86
CA GLY A 44 -0.47 2.29 -7.96
C GLY A 44 -0.38 1.35 -6.77
N MET A 45 -0.69 1.85 -5.57
CA MET A 45 -0.77 1.00 -4.38
C MET A 45 -1.93 0.02 -4.48
N GLN A 46 -3.13 0.45 -4.87
CA GLN A 46 -4.28 -0.46 -4.92
C GLN A 46 -4.03 -1.62 -5.90
N GLN A 47 -3.42 -1.33 -7.04
CA GLN A 47 -2.98 -2.38 -7.98
C GLN A 47 -1.89 -3.26 -7.39
N THR A 48 -0.88 -2.68 -6.73
CA THR A 48 0.18 -3.43 -6.06
C THR A 48 -0.36 -4.33 -4.95
N LEU A 49 -1.34 -3.85 -4.18
CA LEU A 49 -2.00 -4.62 -3.12
C LEU A 49 -2.80 -5.78 -3.71
N ASN A 50 -3.54 -5.55 -4.79
CA ASN A 50 -4.28 -6.61 -5.49
C ASN A 50 -3.32 -7.66 -6.08
N ALA A 51 -2.24 -7.22 -6.72
CA ALA A 51 -1.22 -8.10 -7.27
C ALA A 51 -0.49 -8.88 -6.16
N GLN A 52 -0.12 -8.23 -5.05
CA GLN A 52 0.50 -8.89 -3.90
C GLN A 52 -0.47 -9.85 -3.21
N LEU A 53 -1.76 -9.51 -3.09
CA LEU A 53 -2.78 -10.41 -2.53
C LEU A 53 -2.91 -11.68 -3.37
N ASN A 54 -2.95 -11.54 -4.70
CA ASN A 54 -3.01 -12.68 -5.60
C ASN A 54 -1.70 -13.49 -5.56
N ALA A 55 -0.55 -12.82 -5.56
CA ALA A 55 0.78 -13.46 -5.54
C ALA A 55 1.12 -14.10 -4.18
N LEU A 56 0.53 -13.64 -3.08
CA LEU A 56 0.73 -14.23 -1.75
C LEU A 56 -0.34 -15.28 -1.41
N GLY A 57 -1.22 -15.65 -2.34
CA GLY A 57 -2.28 -16.62 -2.06
C GLY A 57 -3.29 -16.03 -1.08
N GLY A 58 -4.14 -15.13 -1.58
CA GLY A 58 -5.21 -14.50 -0.81
C GLY A 58 -6.27 -15.47 -0.30
N ASP A 59 -6.21 -16.74 -0.72
CA ASP A 59 -6.97 -17.90 -0.30
C ASP A 59 -6.29 -18.71 0.83
N ILE A 60 -5.13 -18.27 1.31
CA ILE A 60 -4.35 -18.94 2.36
C ILE A 60 -4.70 -18.39 3.75
N VAL A 61 -5.07 -19.31 4.63
CA VAL A 61 -5.34 -19.07 6.05
C VAL A 61 -4.29 -19.78 6.90
N THR A 62 -3.79 -19.09 7.91
CA THR A 62 -2.74 -19.58 8.81
C THR A 62 -3.32 -19.73 10.21
N ILE A 63 -3.21 -20.93 10.76
CA ILE A 63 -3.71 -21.28 12.09
C ILE A 63 -2.50 -21.51 12.99
N SER A 64 -2.41 -20.74 14.06
CA SER A 64 -1.30 -20.79 15.02
C SER A 64 -1.83 -21.09 16.43
N PRO A 65 -1.06 -21.78 17.29
CA PRO A 65 -1.42 -21.97 18.68
C PRO A 65 -1.31 -20.65 19.45
N GLY A 66 -2.15 -20.49 20.46
CA GLY A 66 -2.29 -19.28 21.24
C GLY A 66 -3.28 -18.29 20.63
N PHE A 67 -3.94 -17.52 21.49
CA PHE A 67 -4.87 -16.47 21.07
C PHE A 67 -4.18 -15.12 21.13
N GLU A 68 -3.71 -14.66 19.97
CA GLU A 68 -3.30 -13.27 19.77
C GLU A 68 -4.56 -12.40 19.72
N ARG A 69 -5.08 -12.03 20.89
CA ARG A 69 -6.09 -10.98 20.98
C ARG A 69 -5.43 -9.70 20.47
N GLY A 70 -5.72 -9.31 19.23
CA GLY A 70 -5.12 -8.16 18.54
C GLY A 70 -4.90 -6.97 19.46
N GLY A 71 -3.66 -6.83 19.93
CA GLY A 71 -3.30 -5.88 20.99
C GLY A 71 -1.79 -5.85 21.20
N GLY A 72 -1.14 -4.85 20.62
CA GLY A 72 0.17 -4.39 21.06
C GLY A 72 1.36 -4.93 20.27
N MET A 73 1.78 -4.14 19.28
CA MET A 73 3.15 -4.05 18.80
C MET A 73 4.10 -3.69 19.98
N PHE A 74 4.44 -4.63 20.87
CA PHE A 74 5.33 -4.34 22.02
C PHE A 74 6.23 -5.50 22.49
N PHE A 75 6.57 -6.46 21.64
CA PHE A 75 7.66 -7.42 21.91
C PHE A 75 8.85 -7.24 20.96
N MET A 76 9.25 -5.99 20.71
CA MET A 76 10.51 -5.68 20.08
C MET A 76 11.07 -4.33 20.54
N ARG A 77 11.48 -4.22 21.81
CA ARG A 77 12.47 -3.21 22.21
C ARG A 77 13.26 -3.63 23.45
N GLY A 78 14.52 -3.99 23.21
CA GLY A 78 15.68 -3.61 24.02
C GLY A 78 15.81 -4.18 25.42
N GLY A 79 16.87 -4.96 25.63
CA GLY A 79 17.36 -5.28 26.97
C GLY A 79 17.76 -4.03 27.75
N GLY A 80 17.61 -4.11 29.08
CA GLY A 80 18.14 -3.16 30.04
C GLY A 80 17.18 -2.84 31.19
N GLY A 81 17.49 -3.37 32.38
CA GLY A 81 17.18 -2.71 33.64
C GLY A 81 15.96 -3.22 34.42
N GLY A 82 16.24 -3.94 35.50
CA GLY A 82 15.75 -3.59 36.85
C GLY A 82 14.29 -3.86 37.21
N GLY A 83 14.10 -4.91 38.02
CA GLY A 83 13.25 -4.86 39.23
C GLY A 83 11.76 -4.56 39.05
N GLY A 84 10.94 -5.61 39.05
CA GLY A 84 9.49 -5.48 39.19
C GLY A 84 8.82 -6.84 39.23
N GLY A 85 8.74 -7.43 40.43
CA GLY A 85 8.03 -8.68 40.66
C GLY A 85 6.57 -8.54 40.26
N SER A 86 6.21 -9.12 39.12
CA SER A 86 4.83 -9.41 38.75
C SER A 86 4.69 -10.92 38.73
N SER A 87 3.95 -11.40 39.73
CA SER A 87 3.56 -12.78 39.96
C SER A 87 2.98 -13.35 38.67
N ALA A 88 3.74 -14.21 38.00
CA ALA A 88 3.22 -15.07 36.95
C ALA A 88 2.08 -15.91 37.58
N PRO A 89 0.84 -15.88 37.05
CA PRO A 89 -0.15 -16.84 37.46
C PRO A 89 0.41 -18.21 37.10
N GLN A 90 0.67 -19.03 38.11
CA GLN A 90 1.03 -20.42 37.99
C GLN A 90 -0.21 -21.17 37.46
N ALA A 91 -0.50 -20.99 36.18
CA ALA A 91 -1.40 -21.85 35.45
C ALA A 91 -0.63 -23.13 35.17
N THR A 92 -1.20 -24.25 35.59
CA THR A 92 -0.93 -25.60 35.10
C THR A 92 -1.07 -25.62 33.58
N THR A 93 -0.06 -25.13 32.88
CA THR A 93 -0.15 -24.83 31.45
C THR A 93 0.21 -26.09 30.69
N LYS A 94 -0.80 -26.93 30.43
CA LYS A 94 -0.73 -27.83 29.28
C LYS A 94 -0.36 -26.95 28.09
N ALA A 95 0.82 -27.14 27.53
CA ALA A 95 1.30 -26.32 26.43
C ALA A 95 0.22 -26.30 25.35
N ILE A 96 -0.20 -25.10 24.94
CA ILE A 96 -1.17 -24.94 23.88
C ILE A 96 -0.46 -25.35 22.59
N VAL A 97 -0.84 -26.51 22.04
CA VAL A 97 -0.16 -27.15 20.91
C VAL A 97 -1.17 -27.53 19.86
N LEU A 98 -0.88 -27.34 18.57
CA LEU A 98 -1.70 -27.88 17.49
C LEU A 98 -1.32 -29.34 17.27
N GLY A 99 -2.30 -30.24 17.35
CA GLY A 99 -2.08 -31.68 17.26
C GLY A 99 -2.78 -32.32 16.07
N ARG A 100 -2.55 -33.62 15.92
CA ARG A 100 -3.19 -34.45 14.89
C ARG A 100 -4.73 -34.42 14.93
N SER A 101 -5.34 -34.26 16.10
CA SER A 101 -6.80 -34.14 16.26
C SER A 101 -7.36 -32.90 15.56
N ASP A 102 -6.63 -31.78 15.61
CA ASP A 102 -7.03 -30.52 14.97
C ASP A 102 -6.95 -30.67 13.45
N LEU A 103 -5.88 -31.26 12.96
CA LEU A 103 -5.71 -31.57 11.54
C LEU A 103 -6.82 -32.49 11.02
N GLN A 104 -7.24 -33.50 11.79
CA GLN A 104 -8.34 -34.38 11.40
C GLN A 104 -9.69 -33.64 11.40
N ALA A 105 -9.93 -32.75 12.36
CA ALA A 105 -11.13 -31.92 12.39
C ALA A 105 -11.24 -30.99 11.17
N LEU A 106 -10.11 -30.42 10.75
CA LEU A 106 -10.04 -29.55 9.56
C LEU A 106 -10.21 -30.33 8.25
N LYS A 107 -9.63 -31.54 8.13
CA LYS A 107 -9.83 -32.41 6.95
C LYS A 107 -11.29 -32.76 6.68
N GLY A 108 -12.16 -32.67 7.69
CA GLY A 108 -13.59 -32.90 7.55
C GLY A 108 -14.38 -31.73 6.94
N LEU A 109 -13.76 -30.59 6.66
CA LEU A 109 -14.43 -29.43 6.06
C LEU A 109 -14.33 -29.47 4.53
N PRO A 110 -15.46 -29.44 3.79
CA PRO A 110 -15.47 -29.52 2.33
C PRO A 110 -14.89 -28.28 1.64
N ASP A 111 -14.86 -27.15 2.33
CA ASP A 111 -14.43 -25.84 1.81
C ASP A 111 -12.89 -25.70 1.74
N ILE A 112 -12.17 -26.61 2.40
CA ILE A 112 -10.71 -26.66 2.42
C ILE A 112 -10.19 -27.45 1.21
N ALA A 113 -9.26 -26.85 0.45
CA ALA A 113 -8.60 -27.51 -0.66
C ALA A 113 -7.41 -28.35 -0.19
N LEU A 114 -6.52 -27.74 0.59
CA LEU A 114 -5.25 -28.33 1.03
C LEU A 114 -4.90 -27.86 2.45
N ILE A 115 -4.20 -28.71 3.20
CA ILE A 115 -3.69 -28.40 4.54
C ILE A 115 -2.23 -28.80 4.57
N ASP A 116 -1.35 -27.84 4.83
CA ASP A 116 0.07 -28.05 5.09
C ASP A 116 0.38 -27.86 6.58
N THR A 117 1.18 -28.76 7.12
CA THR A 117 1.63 -28.77 8.51
C THR A 117 3.03 -28.22 8.58
N ASN A 118 3.21 -27.17 9.38
CA ASN A 118 4.49 -26.50 9.50
C ASN A 118 5.04 -26.59 10.92
N ILE A 119 6.32 -26.93 11.01
CA ILE A 119 7.13 -26.74 12.22
C ILE A 119 8.27 -25.78 11.90
N ARG A 120 8.54 -24.83 12.79
CA ARG A 120 9.57 -23.83 12.59
C ARG A 120 10.51 -23.77 13.78
N GLY A 121 11.78 -23.60 13.50
CA GLY A 121 12.80 -23.42 14.52
C GLY A 121 14.02 -22.69 13.99
N SER A 122 14.74 -22.04 14.89
CA SER A 122 15.97 -21.36 14.55
C SER A 122 17.16 -22.29 14.82
N VAL A 123 17.93 -22.60 13.78
CA VAL A 123 18.96 -23.64 13.83
C VAL A 123 20.25 -23.12 13.20
N ASN A 124 21.38 -23.63 13.68
CA ASN A 124 22.69 -23.33 13.11
C ASN A 124 22.90 -24.10 11.80
N ILE A 125 23.22 -23.35 10.75
CA ILE A 125 23.62 -23.84 9.44
C ILE A 125 25.13 -23.62 9.26
N SER A 126 25.82 -24.59 8.69
CA SER A 126 27.25 -24.55 8.42
C SER A 126 27.52 -24.88 6.97
N TYR A 127 28.28 -24.00 6.31
CA TYR A 127 28.71 -24.15 4.93
C TYR A 127 30.17 -23.73 4.80
N LEU A 128 31.02 -24.61 4.25
CA LEU A 128 32.46 -24.37 4.05
C LEU A 128 33.19 -23.84 5.31
N GLY A 129 32.85 -24.38 6.48
CA GLY A 129 33.47 -24.00 7.76
C GLY A 129 32.96 -22.70 8.37
N LYS A 130 32.00 -22.00 7.74
CA LYS A 130 31.31 -20.85 8.32
C LYS A 130 29.95 -21.25 8.85
N THR A 131 29.64 -20.82 10.06
CA THR A 131 28.36 -21.06 10.71
C THR A 131 27.51 -19.79 10.72
N GLY A 132 26.19 -19.98 10.63
CA GLY A 132 25.20 -18.93 10.79
C GLY A 132 23.91 -19.48 11.36
N LYS A 133 23.01 -18.61 11.79
CA LYS A 133 21.70 -18.98 12.33
C LYS A 133 20.62 -18.69 11.30
N VAL A 134 19.83 -19.68 10.94
CA VAL A 134 18.74 -19.57 9.96
C VAL A 134 17.44 -20.12 10.52
N SER A 135 16.33 -19.71 9.92
CA SER A 135 15.01 -20.28 10.21
C SER A 135 14.82 -21.53 9.36
N VAL A 136 14.66 -22.67 10.00
CA VAL A 136 14.29 -23.93 9.35
C VAL A 136 12.79 -24.12 9.49
N THR A 137 12.12 -24.42 8.38
CA THR A 137 10.70 -24.79 8.34
C THR A 137 10.57 -26.21 7.79
N GLY A 138 9.97 -27.09 8.58
CA GLY A 138 9.56 -28.42 8.16
C GLY A 138 8.19 -28.37 7.51
N VAL A 139 8.08 -28.91 6.30
CA VAL A 139 6.87 -28.82 5.46
C VAL A 139 6.40 -30.20 4.99
N ASP A 140 5.11 -30.35 4.68
CA ASP A 140 4.62 -31.55 3.98
C ASP A 140 4.95 -31.44 2.48
N GLN A 141 5.87 -32.28 1.99
CA GLN A 141 6.38 -32.25 0.62
C GLN A 141 5.27 -32.36 -0.44
N LYS A 142 4.20 -33.12 -0.16
CA LYS A 142 3.11 -33.35 -1.13
C LYS A 142 2.26 -32.13 -1.36
N VAL A 143 2.11 -31.32 -0.31
CA VAL A 143 1.14 -30.23 -0.26
C VAL A 143 1.83 -28.88 -0.39
N TRP A 144 3.01 -28.73 0.18
CA TRP A 144 3.76 -27.47 0.24
C TRP A 144 4.05 -26.89 -1.14
N SER A 145 4.37 -27.72 -2.14
CA SER A 145 4.61 -27.28 -3.53
C SER A 145 3.38 -26.67 -4.20
N GLN A 146 2.17 -27.00 -3.75
CA GLN A 146 0.90 -26.51 -4.30
C GLN A 146 0.35 -25.29 -3.52
N ILE A 147 0.83 -25.09 -2.29
CA ILE A 147 0.46 -23.96 -1.42
C ILE A 147 1.48 -22.82 -1.54
N THR A 148 2.76 -23.13 -1.69
CA THR A 148 3.82 -22.13 -1.81
C THR A 148 3.62 -21.28 -3.05
N THR A 149 3.67 -19.97 -2.86
CA THR A 149 3.51 -19.00 -3.94
C THR A 149 4.83 -18.41 -4.44
N ILE A 150 5.95 -18.79 -3.80
CA ILE A 150 7.29 -18.35 -4.19
C ILE A 150 7.77 -19.21 -5.36
N ALA A 151 8.18 -18.56 -6.45
CA ALA A 151 8.70 -19.25 -7.63
C ALA A 151 10.09 -19.86 -7.35
N ILE A 152 10.39 -20.96 -8.02
CA ILE A 152 11.73 -21.55 -8.02
C ILE A 152 12.60 -20.75 -8.99
N LYS A 153 13.73 -20.25 -8.51
CA LYS A 153 14.74 -19.62 -9.36
C LYS A 153 15.61 -20.67 -10.06
N ASP A 154 16.11 -21.61 -9.28
CA ASP A 154 17.09 -22.61 -9.69
C ASP A 154 16.74 -23.97 -9.05
N GLY A 155 16.72 -25.05 -9.83
CA GLY A 155 16.53 -26.42 -9.34
C GLY A 155 15.08 -26.88 -9.35
N ARG A 156 14.64 -27.57 -8.28
CA ARG A 156 13.27 -28.10 -8.15
C ARG A 156 12.72 -27.99 -6.72
N MET A 157 11.40 -28.08 -6.60
CA MET A 157 10.70 -28.20 -5.32
C MET A 157 10.93 -29.58 -4.69
N LEU A 158 10.59 -29.69 -3.40
CA LEU A 158 10.61 -30.94 -2.66
C LEU A 158 9.62 -31.93 -3.29
N ASP A 159 10.05 -33.18 -3.42
CA ASP A 159 9.21 -34.30 -3.85
C ASP A 159 8.98 -35.25 -2.67
N SER A 160 7.93 -36.08 -2.76
CA SER A 160 7.49 -37.02 -1.71
C SER A 160 8.52 -38.09 -1.36
N ALA A 161 9.49 -38.35 -2.26
CA ALA A 161 10.53 -39.35 -2.08
C ALA A 161 11.81 -38.76 -1.46
N ASP A 162 11.90 -37.44 -1.32
CA ASP A 162 13.10 -36.80 -0.80
C ASP A 162 13.20 -36.96 0.73
N GLN A 163 14.42 -37.08 1.26
CA GLN A 163 14.65 -37.10 2.72
C GLN A 163 15.68 -36.05 3.12
N ASN A 164 16.97 -36.31 2.85
CA ASN A 164 18.07 -35.43 3.27
C ASN A 164 18.32 -34.30 2.25
N VAL A 165 17.26 -33.61 1.84
CA VAL A 165 17.34 -32.48 0.92
C VAL A 165 16.67 -31.25 1.49
N ILE A 166 17.09 -30.09 0.99
CA ILE A 166 16.56 -28.79 1.38
C ILE A 166 16.30 -27.91 0.16
N VAL A 167 15.31 -27.05 0.31
CA VAL A 167 15.08 -25.90 -0.57
C VAL A 167 15.39 -24.65 0.23
N ILE A 168 16.16 -23.73 -0.34
CA ILE A 168 16.63 -22.52 0.35
C ILE A 168 16.10 -21.26 -0.32
N GLU A 169 15.95 -20.19 0.44
CA GLU A 169 15.66 -18.87 -0.12
C GLU A 169 16.91 -18.24 -0.76
N GLY A 170 16.69 -17.39 -1.78
CA GLY A 170 17.76 -16.78 -2.57
C GLY A 170 18.72 -15.92 -1.75
N GLY A 171 18.25 -15.23 -0.72
CA GLY A 171 19.12 -14.45 0.18
C GLY A 171 20.14 -15.31 0.94
N LEU A 172 19.74 -16.52 1.37
CA LEU A 172 20.66 -17.51 1.94
C LEU A 172 21.65 -18.02 0.89
N ALA A 173 21.20 -18.21 -0.34
CA ALA A 173 22.02 -18.73 -1.43
C ALA A 173 23.08 -17.72 -1.91
N SER A 174 22.76 -16.43 -2.03
CA SER A 174 23.65 -15.46 -2.68
C SER A 174 24.48 -14.61 -1.73
N SER A 175 23.91 -14.18 -0.60
CA SER A 175 24.44 -13.04 0.16
C SER A 175 24.80 -13.38 1.60
N TYR A 176 24.29 -14.49 2.13
CA TYR A 176 24.47 -14.86 3.53
C TYR A 176 25.88 -15.40 3.83
N PHE A 177 26.45 -16.18 2.91
CA PHE A 177 27.81 -16.69 3.01
C PHE A 177 28.74 -16.01 2.01
N SER A 178 30.05 -16.00 2.28
CA SER A 178 31.05 -15.40 1.38
C SER A 178 31.19 -16.11 0.04
N GLN A 179 30.72 -17.36 -0.06
CA GLN A 179 30.56 -18.07 -1.33
C GLN A 179 29.10 -18.47 -1.49
N PRO A 180 28.54 -18.33 -2.71
CA PRO A 180 27.16 -18.67 -2.95
C PRO A 180 26.92 -20.18 -2.80
N ILE A 181 25.75 -20.53 -2.26
CA ILE A 181 25.27 -21.91 -2.18
C ILE A 181 24.50 -22.21 -3.47
N GLY A 182 25.06 -23.06 -4.32
CA GLY A 182 24.39 -23.54 -5.53
C GLY A 182 23.57 -24.82 -5.30
N ILE A 183 22.81 -25.22 -6.32
CA ILE A 183 22.12 -26.52 -6.34
C ILE A 183 23.15 -27.66 -6.21
N ASN A 184 22.73 -28.78 -5.62
CA ASN A 184 23.51 -29.99 -5.37
C ASN A 184 24.69 -29.82 -4.41
N LYS A 185 24.81 -28.66 -3.75
CA LYS A 185 25.79 -28.47 -2.67
C LYS A 185 25.26 -29.05 -1.36
N MET A 186 26.20 -29.57 -0.56
CA MET A 186 25.92 -30.09 0.77
C MET A 186 26.07 -28.98 1.80
N VAL A 187 25.11 -28.90 2.71
CA VAL A 187 25.10 -27.96 3.82
C VAL A 187 24.78 -28.72 5.11
N THR A 188 25.44 -28.34 6.20
CA THR A 188 25.24 -29.01 7.49
C THR A 188 24.30 -28.18 8.35
N ILE A 189 23.21 -28.77 8.84
CA ILE A 189 22.24 -28.11 9.73
C ILE A 189 22.16 -28.92 11.02
N ASN A 190 22.53 -28.31 12.15
CA ASN A 190 22.62 -28.96 13.47
C ASN A 190 23.34 -30.33 13.49
N GLY A 191 24.41 -30.47 12.70
CA GLY A 191 25.17 -31.71 12.57
C GLY A 191 24.66 -32.70 11.51
N GLY A 192 23.42 -32.53 10.99
CA GLY A 192 22.90 -33.28 9.86
C GLY A 192 23.35 -32.72 8.51
N SER A 193 23.69 -33.57 7.54
CA SER A 193 24.10 -33.13 6.19
C SER A 193 22.94 -33.20 5.20
N PHE A 194 22.65 -32.09 4.51
CA PHE A 194 21.54 -31.94 3.58
C PHE A 194 22.01 -31.43 2.23
N ARG A 195 21.40 -31.94 1.15
CA ARG A 195 21.66 -31.48 -0.22
C ARG A 195 20.67 -30.39 -0.64
N VAL A 196 21.17 -29.29 -1.19
CA VAL A 196 20.30 -28.25 -1.77
C VAL A 196 19.73 -28.72 -3.10
N VAL A 197 18.42 -28.84 -3.22
CA VAL A 197 17.74 -29.26 -4.47
C VAL A 197 17.05 -28.11 -5.20
N GLY A 198 16.77 -27.01 -4.51
CA GLY A 198 16.14 -25.84 -5.10
C GLY A 198 16.49 -24.56 -4.37
N ILE A 199 16.49 -23.46 -5.11
CA ILE A 199 16.65 -22.10 -4.62
C ILE A 199 15.41 -21.32 -5.04
N LEU A 200 14.73 -20.72 -4.08
CA LEU A 200 13.55 -19.90 -4.31
C LEU A 200 13.95 -18.48 -4.74
N ASP A 201 13.13 -17.86 -5.59
CA ASP A 201 13.28 -16.47 -6.00
C ASP A 201 12.76 -15.51 -4.92
N ASP A 202 13.44 -15.53 -3.77
CA ASP A 202 13.14 -14.64 -2.64
C ASP A 202 14.43 -14.12 -1.98
N SER A 203 14.32 -12.98 -1.33
CA SER A 203 15.40 -12.32 -0.58
C SER A 203 15.59 -12.84 0.84
N GLY A 204 14.71 -13.74 1.30
CA GLY A 204 14.78 -14.31 2.63
C GLY A 204 15.96 -15.28 2.84
N THR A 205 16.06 -15.79 4.07
CA THR A 205 17.16 -16.68 4.50
C THR A 205 16.66 -18.00 5.12
N ALA A 206 15.40 -18.34 4.90
CA ALA A 206 14.81 -19.54 5.43
C ALA A 206 15.24 -20.79 4.63
N VAL A 207 15.16 -21.93 5.32
CA VAL A 207 15.40 -23.26 4.77
C VAL A 207 14.12 -24.07 4.93
N TYR A 208 13.67 -24.68 3.84
CA TYR A 208 12.55 -25.61 3.81
C TYR A 208 13.07 -27.04 3.68
N MET A 209 12.57 -27.93 4.52
CA MET A 209 12.94 -29.34 4.52
C MET A 209 11.74 -30.23 4.83
N PRO A 210 11.83 -31.54 4.56
CA PRO A 210 10.75 -32.46 4.87
C PRO A 210 10.45 -32.47 6.37
N ILE A 211 9.17 -32.45 6.76
CA ILE A 211 8.77 -32.33 8.17
C ILE A 211 9.40 -33.40 9.08
N GLN A 212 9.53 -34.65 8.59
CA GLN A 212 10.24 -35.72 9.31
C GLN A 212 11.69 -35.39 9.67
N MET A 213 12.42 -34.73 8.76
CA MET A 213 13.81 -34.32 9.02
C MET A 213 13.87 -33.11 9.95
N ALA A 214 12.91 -32.20 9.83
CA ALA A 214 12.85 -31.03 10.70
C ALA A 214 12.64 -31.42 12.18
N TYR A 215 11.90 -32.49 12.49
CA TYR A 215 11.79 -33.00 13.87
C TYR A 215 13.12 -33.49 14.46
N GLN A 216 14.07 -33.94 13.62
CA GLN A 216 15.37 -34.41 14.07
C GLN A 216 16.38 -33.26 14.26
N VAL A 217 16.22 -32.21 13.46
CA VAL A 217 17.18 -31.10 13.38
C VAL A 217 16.80 -29.94 14.28
N ILE A 218 15.51 -29.69 14.48
CA ILE A 218 15.00 -28.61 15.33
C ILE A 218 14.86 -29.12 16.76
N PRO A 219 15.50 -28.48 17.76
CA PRO A 219 15.36 -28.87 19.15
C PRO A 219 13.93 -28.67 19.65
N ASP A 220 13.53 -29.47 20.64
CA ASP A 220 12.26 -29.34 21.38
C ASP A 220 10.98 -29.47 20.51
N LYS A 221 11.06 -30.21 19.40
CA LYS A 221 9.90 -30.54 18.56
C LYS A 221 9.49 -32.01 18.72
N THR A 222 8.21 -32.22 18.98
CA THR A 222 7.63 -33.55 19.16
C THR A 222 6.82 -33.94 17.92
N VAL A 223 6.95 -35.19 17.48
CA VAL A 223 6.16 -35.74 16.37
C VAL A 223 4.66 -35.53 16.61
N ASP A 224 3.92 -35.21 15.55
CA ASP A 224 2.48 -34.90 15.55
C ASP A 224 2.08 -33.60 16.29
N ILE A 225 3.05 -32.78 16.71
CA ILE A 225 2.84 -31.41 17.19
C ILE A 225 3.31 -30.41 16.13
N TYR A 226 2.47 -29.43 15.83
CA TYR A 226 2.68 -28.43 14.79
C TYR A 226 2.72 -27.02 15.38
N ASP A 227 3.60 -26.17 14.84
CA ASP A 227 3.65 -24.76 15.19
C ASP A 227 2.62 -23.95 14.42
N THR A 228 2.28 -24.39 13.21
CA THR A 228 1.35 -23.69 12.35
C THR A 228 0.68 -24.67 11.38
N LEU A 229 -0.61 -24.50 11.14
CA LEU A 229 -1.32 -25.16 10.05
C LEU A 229 -1.64 -24.11 8.99
N VAL A 230 -1.21 -24.37 7.76
CA VAL A 230 -1.47 -23.50 6.61
C VAL A 230 -2.54 -24.16 5.76
N VAL A 231 -3.66 -23.47 5.58
CA VAL A 231 -4.85 -24.00 4.92
C VAL A 231 -5.11 -23.19 3.67
N LYS A 232 -5.30 -23.88 2.54
CA LYS A 232 -5.73 -23.27 1.27
C LYS A 232 -7.23 -23.49 1.11
N ILE A 233 -7.97 -22.41 0.90
CA ILE A 233 -9.42 -22.44 0.70
C ILE A 233 -9.74 -22.61 -0.80
N LYS A 234 -10.83 -23.31 -1.13
CA LYS A 234 -11.26 -23.50 -2.53
C LYS A 234 -11.77 -22.23 -3.20
N ASP A 235 -12.58 -21.45 -2.48
CA ASP A 235 -13.17 -20.19 -2.96
C ASP A 235 -12.72 -19.03 -2.07
N GLN A 236 -11.98 -18.09 -2.67
CA GLN A 236 -11.49 -16.89 -2.00
C GLN A 236 -12.62 -15.94 -1.58
N ASN A 237 -13.78 -15.97 -2.26
CA ASN A 237 -14.90 -15.09 -1.95
C ASN A 237 -15.60 -15.47 -0.65
N GLN A 238 -15.50 -16.74 -0.25
CA GLN A 238 -16.08 -17.27 0.99
C GLN A 238 -15.07 -17.30 2.14
N LEU A 239 -13.90 -16.67 1.99
CA LEU A 239 -12.81 -16.78 2.95
C LEU A 239 -13.24 -16.40 4.39
N ASP A 240 -13.99 -15.30 4.55
CA ASP A 240 -14.41 -14.84 5.88
C ASP A 240 -15.42 -15.81 6.54
N GLU A 241 -16.29 -16.43 5.72
CA GLU A 241 -17.23 -17.47 6.16
C GLU A 241 -16.48 -18.76 6.54
N VAL A 242 -15.53 -19.17 5.71
CA VAL A 242 -14.71 -20.38 5.93
C VAL A 242 -13.82 -20.23 7.16
N ILE A 243 -13.27 -19.04 7.42
CA ILE A 243 -12.55 -18.75 8.68
C ILE A 243 -13.46 -18.96 9.88
N THR A 244 -14.69 -18.45 9.83
CA THR A 244 -15.67 -18.63 10.90
C THR A 244 -16.03 -20.11 11.10
N LYS A 245 -16.21 -20.87 10.00
CA LYS A 245 -16.41 -22.33 10.05
C LYS A 245 -15.22 -23.07 10.65
N ILE A 246 -13.99 -22.71 10.27
CA ILE A 246 -12.74 -23.26 10.81
C ILE A 246 -12.65 -22.99 12.31
N GLN A 247 -12.90 -21.74 12.73
CA GLN A 247 -12.90 -21.36 14.15
C GLN A 247 -13.93 -22.19 14.94
N ASN A 248 -15.18 -22.26 14.48
CA ASN A 248 -16.24 -23.03 15.15
C ASN A 248 -15.92 -24.53 15.23
N LYS A 249 -15.34 -25.10 14.16
CA LYS A 249 -14.96 -26.52 14.11
C LYS A 249 -13.82 -26.82 15.08
N LEU A 250 -12.80 -25.96 15.13
CA LEU A 250 -11.69 -26.08 16.07
C LEU A 250 -12.13 -25.84 17.52
N MET A 251 -13.00 -24.86 17.77
CA MET A 251 -13.60 -24.62 19.10
C MET A 251 -14.33 -25.87 19.61
N THR A 252 -15.11 -26.52 18.74
CA THR A 252 -15.82 -27.76 19.06
C THR A 252 -14.86 -28.92 19.32
N ALA A 253 -13.87 -29.12 18.45
CA ALA A 253 -12.89 -30.21 18.58
C ALA A 253 -12.04 -30.07 19.86
N ARG A 254 -11.71 -28.83 20.24
CA ARG A 254 -10.88 -28.50 21.40
C ARG A 254 -11.66 -28.23 22.68
N HIS A 255 -12.98 -28.21 22.61
CA HIS A 255 -13.86 -27.86 23.74
C HIS A 255 -13.54 -26.48 24.35
N VAL A 256 -13.19 -25.50 23.51
CA VAL A 256 -12.88 -24.13 23.94
C VAL A 256 -13.99 -23.17 23.53
N THR A 257 -14.30 -22.21 24.40
CA THR A 257 -15.25 -21.12 24.14
C THR A 257 -14.51 -19.90 23.61
N GLN A 258 -15.21 -18.98 22.93
CA GLN A 258 -14.64 -17.75 22.38
C GLN A 258 -13.80 -16.92 23.38
N ASN A 259 -14.13 -16.97 24.68
CA ASN A 259 -13.39 -16.27 25.75
C ASN A 259 -12.11 -17.00 26.24
N LYS A 260 -11.93 -18.27 25.90
CA LYS A 260 -10.76 -19.10 26.24
C LYS A 260 -10.14 -19.71 24.97
N MET A 261 -10.27 -19.01 23.85
CA MET A 261 -9.69 -19.46 22.60
C MET A 261 -8.18 -19.61 22.81
N ASP A 262 -7.63 -20.71 22.34
CA ASP A 262 -6.22 -21.08 22.48
C ASP A 262 -5.56 -21.24 21.11
N PHE A 263 -6.15 -20.66 20.07
CA PHE A 263 -5.63 -20.65 18.72
C PHE A 263 -5.99 -19.33 18.05
N SER A 264 -5.24 -18.97 17.03
CA SER A 264 -5.49 -17.81 16.18
C SER A 264 -5.62 -18.28 14.75
N VAL A 265 -6.65 -17.79 14.07
CA VAL A 265 -6.87 -18.03 12.64
C VAL A 265 -6.68 -16.69 11.96
N THR A 266 -5.58 -16.55 11.24
CA THR A 266 -5.20 -15.31 10.55
C THR A 266 -5.23 -15.52 9.05
N SER A 267 -5.76 -14.56 8.32
CA SER A 267 -5.71 -14.57 6.85
C SER A 267 -4.65 -13.59 6.36
N ARG A 268 -4.04 -13.90 5.21
CA ARG A 268 -3.17 -12.93 4.54
C ARG A 268 -3.96 -11.69 4.10
N LYS A 269 -5.27 -11.83 3.86
CA LYS A 269 -6.21 -10.75 3.52
C LYS A 269 -6.30 -9.71 4.64
N GLU A 270 -6.50 -10.11 5.89
CA GLU A 270 -6.60 -9.19 7.04
C GLU A 270 -5.33 -8.34 7.22
N MET A 271 -4.15 -8.97 7.13
CA MET A 271 -2.88 -8.25 7.24
C MET A 271 -2.69 -7.23 6.11
N GLN A 272 -3.12 -7.58 4.90
CA GLN A 272 -3.05 -6.67 3.75
C GLN A 272 -4.10 -5.55 3.86
N GLN A 273 -5.29 -5.83 4.36
CA GLN A 273 -6.30 -4.82 4.65
C GLN A 273 -5.83 -3.84 5.72
N ALA A 274 -5.16 -4.31 6.78
CA ALA A 274 -4.57 -3.45 7.81
C ALA A 274 -3.49 -2.53 7.24
N ARG A 275 -2.59 -3.06 6.39
CA ARG A 275 -1.59 -2.28 5.65
C ARG A 275 -2.23 -1.26 4.71
N ALA A 276 -3.24 -1.69 3.96
CA ALA A 276 -4.00 -0.83 3.05
C ALA A 276 -4.70 0.31 3.82
N ALA A 277 -5.27 0.02 4.99
CA ALA A 277 -5.91 1.02 5.84
C ALA A 277 -4.89 2.04 6.38
N THR A 278 -3.71 1.59 6.80
CA THR A 278 -2.64 2.51 7.25
C THR A 278 -2.16 3.43 6.13
N MET A 279 -1.93 2.89 4.92
CA MET A 279 -1.53 3.73 3.81
C MET A 279 -2.68 4.63 3.30
N SER A 280 -3.92 4.15 3.30
CA SER A 280 -5.09 4.97 2.99
C SER A 280 -5.20 6.16 3.95
N SER A 281 -4.93 5.95 5.25
CA SER A 281 -4.84 7.02 6.24
C SER A 281 -3.75 8.04 5.90
N MET A 282 -2.54 7.58 5.52
CA MET A 282 -1.46 8.46 5.06
C MET A 282 -1.84 9.25 3.79
N SER A 283 -2.49 8.60 2.82
CA SER A 283 -2.98 9.22 1.59
C SER A 283 -4.03 10.30 1.89
N ASN A 284 -4.98 10.02 2.79
CA ASN A 284 -5.99 10.99 3.21
C ASN A 284 -5.37 12.20 3.92
N PHE A 285 -4.35 11.98 4.74
CA PHE A 285 -3.60 13.07 5.37
C PHE A 285 -2.88 13.96 4.35
N LEU A 286 -2.20 13.38 3.36
CA LEU A 286 -1.57 14.13 2.28
C LEU A 286 -2.61 14.86 1.42
N LEU A 287 -3.75 14.24 1.15
CA LEU A 287 -4.86 14.85 0.41
C LEU A 287 -5.40 16.08 1.15
N ALA A 288 -5.49 16.04 2.49
CA ALA A 288 -5.87 17.20 3.28
C ALA A 288 -4.86 18.35 3.14
N ILE A 289 -3.55 18.06 3.12
CA ILE A 289 -2.50 19.07 2.88
C ILE A 289 -2.61 19.64 1.47
N ALA A 290 -2.87 18.79 0.47
CA ALA A 290 -3.08 19.22 -0.91
C ALA A 290 -4.32 20.12 -1.04
N ALA A 291 -5.41 19.79 -0.34
CA ALA A 291 -6.63 20.61 -0.29
C ALA A 291 -6.36 21.99 0.32
N VAL A 292 -5.61 22.08 1.43
CA VAL A 292 -5.19 23.36 2.02
C VAL A 292 -4.34 24.16 1.03
N SER A 293 -3.41 23.52 0.33
CA SER A 293 -2.57 24.18 -0.68
C SER A 293 -3.41 24.75 -1.83
N LEU A 294 -4.46 24.03 -2.23
CA LEU A 294 -5.40 24.48 -3.24
C LEU A 294 -6.22 25.69 -2.79
N ILE A 295 -6.60 25.74 -1.50
CA ILE A 295 -7.28 26.91 -0.90
C ILE A 295 -6.35 28.12 -0.89
N VAL A 296 -5.07 27.95 -0.53
CA VAL A 296 -4.09 29.06 -0.58
C VAL A 296 -3.92 29.56 -2.02
N GLY A 297 -3.84 28.65 -2.99
CA GLY A 297 -3.83 28.99 -4.42
C GLY A 297 -5.10 29.74 -4.85
N SER A 298 -6.27 29.31 -4.39
CA SER A 298 -7.55 29.92 -4.73
C SER A 298 -7.68 31.35 -4.17
N ILE A 299 -7.19 31.61 -2.95
CA ILE A 299 -7.09 32.96 -2.39
C ILE A 299 -6.19 33.85 -3.27
N GLY A 300 -5.08 33.30 -3.77
CA GLY A 300 -4.19 33.99 -4.71
C GLY A 300 -4.92 34.43 -6.00
N ILE A 301 -5.71 33.53 -6.59
CA ILE A 301 -6.55 33.83 -7.76
C ILE A 301 -7.53 34.96 -7.43
N ALA A 302 -8.25 34.84 -6.31
CA ALA A 302 -9.23 35.84 -5.90
C ALA A 302 -8.59 37.22 -5.74
N ASN A 303 -7.44 37.31 -5.05
CA ASN A 303 -6.73 38.57 -4.84
C ASN A 303 -6.27 39.19 -6.17
N THR A 304 -5.67 38.40 -7.04
CA THR A 304 -5.24 38.86 -8.37
C THR A 304 -6.41 39.34 -9.21
N MET A 305 -7.55 38.67 -9.09
CA MET A 305 -8.77 39.03 -9.78
C MET A 305 -9.39 40.30 -9.23
N PHE A 306 -9.42 40.50 -7.90
CA PHE A 306 -9.85 41.77 -7.30
C PHE A 306 -9.03 42.93 -7.83
N THR A 307 -7.70 42.81 -7.83
CA THR A 307 -6.84 43.87 -8.37
C THR A 307 -7.07 44.08 -9.87
N SER A 308 -7.24 43.00 -10.64
CA SER A 308 -7.53 43.10 -12.08
C SER A 308 -8.86 43.79 -12.37
N VAL A 309 -9.89 43.55 -11.55
CA VAL A 309 -11.18 44.25 -11.65
C VAL A 309 -11.00 45.74 -11.38
N LEU A 310 -10.24 46.12 -10.34
CA LEU A 310 -9.95 47.52 -10.01
C LEU A 310 -9.18 48.24 -11.12
N GLU A 311 -8.13 47.61 -11.65
CA GLU A 311 -7.34 48.14 -12.78
C GLU A 311 -8.16 48.30 -14.07
N LYS A 312 -9.27 47.56 -14.21
CA LYS A 312 -10.12 47.53 -15.41
C LYS A 312 -11.52 48.12 -15.19
N THR A 313 -11.73 48.82 -14.08
CA THR A 313 -12.99 49.50 -13.72
C THR A 313 -13.53 50.35 -14.88
N LYS A 314 -12.70 51.22 -15.46
CA LYS A 314 -13.08 52.11 -16.57
C LYS A 314 -13.51 51.35 -17.83
N GLU A 315 -12.79 50.29 -18.19
CA GLU A 315 -13.15 49.43 -19.34
C GLU A 315 -14.50 48.72 -19.10
N ILE A 316 -14.74 48.22 -17.89
CA ILE A 316 -16.03 47.62 -17.50
C ILE A 316 -17.15 48.66 -17.60
N GLY A 317 -16.92 49.87 -17.13
CA GLY A 317 -17.86 51.00 -17.24
C GLY A 317 -18.26 51.30 -18.68
N ILE A 318 -17.28 51.36 -19.58
CA ILE A 318 -17.51 51.58 -21.02
C ILE A 318 -18.31 50.42 -21.64
N MET A 319 -17.96 49.16 -21.34
CA MET A 319 -18.70 48.00 -21.84
C MET A 319 -20.17 48.01 -21.39
N LYS A 320 -20.44 48.38 -20.13
CA LYS A 320 -21.81 48.48 -19.61
C LYS A 320 -22.56 49.69 -20.18
N ALA A 321 -21.88 50.81 -20.43
CA ALA A 321 -22.48 51.98 -21.08
C ALA A 321 -22.90 51.69 -22.54
N ILE A 322 -22.16 50.82 -23.24
CA ILE A 322 -22.47 50.38 -24.62
C ILE A 322 -23.52 49.24 -24.64
N GLY A 323 -23.93 48.72 -23.47
CA GLY A 323 -25.06 47.79 -23.34
C GLY A 323 -24.72 46.36 -22.90
N ALA A 324 -23.51 46.08 -22.40
CA ALA A 324 -23.20 44.77 -21.80
C ALA A 324 -24.03 44.52 -20.52
N ARG A 325 -24.66 43.35 -20.40
CA ARG A 325 -25.47 42.99 -19.23
C ARG A 325 -24.57 42.50 -18.09
N ASN A 326 -25.05 42.57 -16.85
CA ASN A 326 -24.35 42.02 -15.68
C ASN A 326 -23.89 40.55 -15.89
N PRO A 327 -24.72 39.61 -16.41
CA PRO A 327 -24.26 38.26 -16.69
C PRO A 327 -23.15 38.19 -17.75
N ASP A 328 -23.11 39.10 -18.73
CA ASP A 328 -22.02 39.11 -19.74
C ASP A 328 -20.67 39.40 -19.08
N ILE A 329 -20.62 40.40 -18.19
CA ILE A 329 -19.40 40.78 -17.44
C ILE A 329 -19.01 39.65 -16.48
N LEU A 330 -19.97 39.10 -15.74
CA LEU A 330 -19.74 37.97 -14.82
C LEU A 330 -19.07 36.79 -15.55
N LEU A 331 -19.59 36.44 -16.72
CA LEU A 331 -19.16 35.27 -17.50
C LEU A 331 -17.76 35.47 -18.11
N ILE A 332 -17.41 36.70 -18.54
CA ILE A 332 -16.05 37.04 -18.99
C ILE A 332 -15.03 36.78 -17.87
N PHE A 333 -15.33 37.29 -16.67
CA PHE A 333 -14.44 37.15 -15.52
C PHE A 333 -14.37 35.70 -15.01
N LEU A 334 -15.49 34.98 -14.92
CA LEU A 334 -15.50 33.55 -14.57
C LEU A 334 -14.67 32.71 -15.55
N PHE A 335 -14.78 32.96 -16.86
CA PHE A 335 -13.94 32.29 -17.85
C PHE A 335 -12.46 32.61 -17.65
N ASN A 336 -12.11 33.85 -17.29
CA ASN A 336 -10.72 34.20 -16.99
C ASN A 336 -10.18 33.42 -15.78
N ALA A 337 -10.95 33.35 -14.70
CA ALA A 337 -10.54 32.60 -13.51
C ALA A 337 -10.46 31.07 -13.77
N GLY A 338 -11.44 30.52 -14.50
CA GLY A 338 -11.41 29.13 -14.94
C GLY A 338 -10.23 28.82 -15.87
N PHE A 339 -9.85 29.77 -16.74
CA PHE A 339 -8.69 29.62 -17.61
C PHE A 339 -7.37 29.61 -16.82
N ILE A 340 -7.23 30.45 -15.80
CA ILE A 340 -6.08 30.41 -14.88
C ILE A 340 -6.01 29.04 -14.18
N GLY A 341 -7.16 28.52 -13.71
CA GLY A 341 -7.27 27.18 -13.13
C GLY A 341 -6.93 26.06 -14.12
N LEU A 342 -7.30 26.20 -15.39
CA LEU A 342 -6.99 25.25 -16.46
C LEU A 342 -5.49 25.24 -16.77
N VAL A 343 -4.87 26.41 -16.97
CA VAL A 343 -3.44 26.53 -17.25
C VAL A 343 -2.60 26.03 -16.08
N GLY A 344 -2.94 26.44 -14.85
CA GLY A 344 -2.28 25.92 -13.65
C GLY A 344 -2.48 24.42 -13.46
N GLY A 345 -3.67 23.91 -13.82
CA GLY A 345 -3.96 22.48 -13.82
C GLY A 345 -3.09 21.69 -14.78
N ILE A 346 -3.00 22.12 -16.05
CA ILE A 346 -2.17 21.47 -17.07
C ILE A 346 -0.70 21.46 -16.67
N ILE A 347 -0.17 22.61 -16.22
CA ILE A 347 1.23 22.70 -15.78
C ILE A 347 1.45 21.84 -14.54
N GLY A 348 0.51 21.82 -13.59
CA GLY A 348 0.53 20.96 -12.42
C GLY A 348 0.52 19.48 -12.76
N ILE A 349 -0.27 19.07 -13.76
CA ILE A 349 -0.28 17.70 -14.30
C ILE A 349 1.10 17.35 -14.88
N ILE A 350 1.66 18.20 -15.74
CA ILE A 350 2.97 17.94 -16.36
C ILE A 350 4.06 17.81 -15.29
N LEU A 351 4.10 18.72 -14.31
CA LEU A 351 5.08 18.66 -13.23
C LEU A 351 4.84 17.47 -12.30
N GLY A 352 3.59 17.18 -11.94
CA GLY A 352 3.23 16.05 -11.09
C GLY A 352 3.62 14.72 -11.72
N THR A 353 3.33 14.55 -13.02
CA THR A 353 3.73 13.35 -13.77
C THR A 353 5.24 13.23 -13.92
N MET A 354 5.96 14.32 -14.20
CA MET A 354 7.43 14.32 -14.22
C MET A 354 8.01 13.93 -12.87
N LEU A 355 7.58 14.56 -11.78
CA LEU A 355 8.05 14.23 -10.42
C LEU A 355 7.78 12.77 -10.08
N SER A 356 6.62 12.26 -10.47
CA SER A 356 6.21 10.88 -10.24
C SER A 356 7.05 9.88 -11.05
N GLY A 357 7.44 10.22 -12.28
CA GLY A 357 8.29 9.39 -13.13
C GLY A 357 9.78 9.42 -12.78
N PHE A 358 10.27 10.52 -12.20
CA PHE A 358 11.67 10.64 -11.76
C PHE A 358 11.93 10.07 -10.37
N MET A 359 10.91 9.90 -9.52
CA MET A 359 11.03 9.32 -8.17
C MET A 359 11.69 7.92 -8.15
N PRO A 360 11.31 6.95 -9.00
CA PRO A 360 11.90 5.62 -9.02
C PRO A 360 13.41 5.62 -9.34
N ALA A 361 13.85 6.57 -10.18
CA ALA A 361 15.25 6.72 -10.55
C ALA A 361 16.09 7.37 -9.43
N LEU A 362 15.53 8.35 -8.71
CA LEU A 362 16.21 9.05 -7.61
C LEU A 362 16.31 8.21 -6.33
N MET A 363 15.32 7.36 -6.04
CA MET A 363 15.31 6.52 -4.84
C MET A 363 15.96 5.14 -5.04
N GLY A 364 16.66 4.95 -6.17
CA GLY A 364 17.55 3.82 -6.39
C GLY A 364 16.87 2.45 -6.39
N GLY A 365 15.79 2.25 -7.17
CA GLY A 365 15.27 0.93 -7.60
C GLY A 365 14.97 -0.18 -6.58
N GLY A 366 15.29 0.01 -5.29
CA GLY A 366 15.36 -1.04 -4.27
C GLY A 366 14.24 -1.00 -3.24
N LEU A 367 13.37 0.02 -3.26
CA LEU A 367 12.15 -0.02 -2.47
C LEU A 367 11.08 -0.84 -3.21
N PRO A 368 10.51 -1.90 -2.61
CA PRO A 368 9.41 -2.65 -3.22
C PRO A 368 8.15 -1.79 -3.47
N MET A 369 8.06 -0.60 -2.86
CA MET A 369 7.03 0.40 -3.16
C MET A 369 7.14 1.03 -4.56
N THR A 370 8.32 1.05 -5.19
CA THR A 370 8.51 1.66 -6.52
C THR A 370 8.41 0.67 -7.69
N ARG A 371 8.37 -0.64 -7.44
CA ARG A 371 8.14 -1.65 -8.51
C ARG A 371 6.69 -1.67 -9.01
N GLY A 372 5.75 -1.13 -8.23
CA GLY A 372 4.35 -1.01 -8.62
C GLY A 372 4.07 0.01 -9.72
N GLY A 373 5.03 0.87 -10.05
CA GLY A 373 4.85 1.96 -11.00
C GLY A 373 3.92 3.03 -10.42
N THR A 374 4.33 4.29 -10.50
CA THR A 374 3.41 5.40 -10.35
C THR A 374 2.57 5.47 -11.63
N ILE A 375 1.46 4.72 -11.65
CA ILE A 375 0.59 4.67 -12.81
C ILE A 375 -0.31 5.90 -12.74
N VAL A 376 0.05 6.91 -13.53
CA VAL A 376 -0.82 8.06 -13.76
C VAL A 376 -1.97 7.56 -14.64
N THR A 377 -3.13 7.31 -14.04
CA THR A 377 -4.30 6.86 -14.80
C THR A 377 -4.97 8.06 -15.49
N LEU A 378 -5.62 7.80 -16.63
CA LEU A 378 -6.38 8.83 -17.36
C LEU A 378 -7.47 9.46 -16.45
N ASN A 379 -8.03 8.66 -15.54
CA ASN A 379 -9.02 9.12 -14.58
C ASN A 379 -8.43 10.13 -13.59
N SER A 380 -7.21 9.92 -13.08
CA SER A 380 -6.55 10.87 -12.17
C SER A 380 -6.30 12.23 -12.86
N ILE A 381 -5.93 12.21 -14.14
CA ILE A 381 -5.70 13.43 -14.95
C ILE A 381 -7.01 14.22 -15.13
N ILE A 382 -8.09 13.54 -15.54
CA ILE A 382 -9.40 14.18 -15.75
C ILE A 382 -9.92 14.76 -14.43
N MET A 383 -9.78 14.01 -13.33
CA MET A 383 -10.20 14.45 -12.01
C MET A 383 -9.41 15.69 -11.56
N ALA A 384 -8.08 15.66 -11.67
CA ALA A 384 -7.23 16.77 -11.26
C ALA A 384 -7.49 18.05 -12.09
N LEU A 385 -7.67 17.91 -13.40
CA LEU A 385 -8.03 19.03 -14.28
C LEU A 385 -9.41 19.60 -13.93
N SER A 386 -10.38 18.74 -13.65
CA SER A 386 -11.74 19.16 -13.26
C SER A 386 -11.70 19.94 -11.94
N VAL A 387 -10.95 19.44 -10.95
CA VAL A 387 -10.78 20.10 -9.66
C VAL A 387 -10.11 21.47 -9.81
N SER A 388 -9.07 21.59 -10.66
CA SER A 388 -8.36 22.86 -10.84
C SER A 388 -9.24 23.94 -11.48
N VAL A 389 -10.05 23.55 -12.48
CA VAL A 389 -10.99 24.45 -13.14
C VAL A 389 -12.11 24.88 -12.19
N ILE A 390 -12.72 23.93 -11.47
CA ILE A 390 -13.78 24.23 -10.49
C ILE A 390 -13.27 25.21 -9.44
N VAL A 391 -12.06 24.99 -8.92
CA VAL A 391 -11.50 25.83 -7.86
C VAL A 391 -11.10 27.20 -8.37
N GLY A 392 -10.61 27.31 -9.61
CA GLY A 392 -10.41 28.60 -10.28
C GLY A 392 -11.71 29.38 -10.44
N ILE A 393 -12.78 28.72 -10.88
CA ILE A 393 -14.12 29.33 -11.04
C ILE A 393 -14.67 29.80 -9.69
N LEU A 394 -14.60 28.96 -8.65
CA LEU A 394 -15.08 29.29 -7.31
C LEU A 394 -14.31 30.47 -6.70
N ALA A 395 -12.99 30.49 -6.85
CA ALA A 395 -12.15 31.61 -6.41
C ALA A 395 -12.53 32.92 -7.09
N GLY A 396 -12.86 32.87 -8.38
CA GLY A 396 -13.21 34.03 -9.17
C GLY A 396 -14.64 34.53 -9.00
N LEU A 397 -15.52 33.76 -8.37
CA LEU A 397 -16.95 34.05 -8.31
C LEU A 397 -17.25 35.38 -7.61
N ILE A 398 -16.63 35.63 -6.44
CA ILE A 398 -16.84 36.85 -5.65
C ILE A 398 -16.36 38.10 -6.41
N PRO A 399 -15.09 38.21 -6.86
CA PRO A 399 -14.61 39.35 -7.63
C PRO A 399 -15.36 39.54 -8.95
N ALA A 400 -15.67 38.46 -9.68
CA ALA A 400 -16.46 38.54 -10.91
C ALA A 400 -17.87 39.11 -10.66
N TYR A 401 -18.50 38.72 -9.56
CA TYR A 401 -19.79 39.25 -9.16
C TYR A 401 -19.74 40.74 -8.82
N GLN A 402 -18.72 41.17 -8.08
CA GLN A 402 -18.50 42.60 -7.80
C GLN A 402 -18.28 43.40 -9.08
N ALA A 403 -17.45 42.91 -10.01
CA ALA A 403 -17.23 43.52 -11.32
C ALA A 403 -18.54 43.68 -12.11
N SER A 404 -19.39 42.65 -12.10
CA SER A 404 -20.68 42.67 -12.80
C SER A 404 -21.65 43.72 -12.25
N LYS A 405 -21.53 44.08 -10.96
CA LYS A 405 -22.41 45.03 -10.27
C LYS A 405 -21.94 46.48 -10.30
N LEU A 406 -20.76 46.77 -10.86
CA LEU A 406 -20.27 48.15 -11.02
C LEU A 406 -21.25 49.00 -11.83
N LYS A 407 -21.56 50.20 -11.35
CA LYS A 407 -22.41 51.15 -12.05
C LYS A 407 -21.58 51.92 -13.10
N PRO A 408 -22.08 52.14 -14.33
CA PRO A 408 -21.33 52.83 -15.38
C PRO A 408 -20.89 54.24 -14.98
N VAL A 409 -21.75 54.95 -14.23
CA VAL A 409 -21.49 56.32 -13.76
C VAL A 409 -20.30 56.36 -12.79
N ASP A 410 -20.23 55.41 -11.85
CA ASP A 410 -19.15 55.34 -10.87
C ASP A 410 -17.84 54.90 -11.51
N ALA A 411 -17.91 54.00 -12.50
CA ALA A 411 -16.73 53.47 -13.21
C ALA A 411 -16.05 54.48 -14.14
N LEU A 412 -16.79 55.44 -14.70
CA LEU A 412 -16.25 56.49 -15.59
C LEU A 412 -15.69 57.70 -14.83
N ARG A 413 -16.06 57.84 -13.55
CA ARG A 413 -15.63 58.93 -12.66
C ARG A 413 -14.40 58.58 -11.83
N TYR A 414 -13.94 57.33 -11.91
CA TYR A 414 -12.72 56.83 -11.28
C TYR A 414 -11.51 57.34 -12.08
N GLU A 415 -10.64 58.13 -11.45
CA GLU A 415 -9.34 58.54 -12.01
C GLU A 415 -8.29 57.43 -11.85
#